data_AF-A0A0C2DP91-F1
#
_entry.id   AF-A0A0C2DP91-F1
#
_cell.length_a   1.000
_cell.length_b   1.000
_cell.length_c   1.000
_cell.angle_alpha   90.00
_cell.angle_beta   90.00
_cell.angle_gamma   90.00
#
_symmetry.space_group_name_H-M   'P 1'
#
loop_
_entity.id
_entity.type
_entity.pdbx_description
1 polymer ?
#
loop_
_entity_poly.entity_id
_entity_poly.type
_entity_poly.pdbx_seq_one_letter_code
_entity_poly.pdbx_strand_id
1 'polypeptide(L)'
;MKRLHQENEATVLTQEEKFGLIEAVERFPALWDDRSRDYKDLNARNDAWRSIVTDMEIDYGRRFSRHILQNTFKNLKDSFARKQREHRSALARTSGAQAGTLEQVTRWPYYDALKFLTTSTDPG
;
A
#
# COMPACT_ATOMS: atom_id res chain seq x y z
N MET A 1 -4.53 -11.83 35.92
CA MET A 1 -3.31 -11.29 35.30
C MET A 1 -3.71 -10.35 34.17
N LYS A 2 -3.74 -9.04 34.43
CA LYS A 2 -4.10 -8.01 33.43
C LYS A 2 -2.89 -7.82 32.51
N ARG A 3 -3.04 -8.08 31.20
CA ARG A 3 -2.03 -7.73 30.20
C ARG A 3 -2.03 -6.20 30.05
N LEU A 4 -1.09 -5.56 30.76
CA LEU A 4 -0.77 -4.14 30.64
C LEU A 4 0.19 -3.95 29.46
N HIS A 5 -0.31 -3.86 28.22
CA HIS A 5 0.45 -3.34 27.06
C HIS A 5 -0.47 -2.75 25.96
N GLN A 6 -1.65 -2.27 26.31
CA GLN A 6 -2.61 -1.75 25.33
C GLN A 6 -2.81 -0.25 25.57
N GLU A 7 -1.83 0.61 25.27
CA GLU A 7 -2.09 2.07 25.40
C GLU A 7 -1.13 3.01 24.65
N ASN A 8 -0.47 2.57 23.57
CA ASN A 8 0.26 3.52 22.69
C ASN A 8 0.56 2.97 21.28
N GLU A 9 -0.34 2.15 20.71
CA GLU A 9 -0.21 1.73 19.30
C GLU A 9 -0.95 2.73 18.40
N ALA A 10 -0.33 3.11 17.28
CA ALA A 10 -0.98 3.90 16.26
C ALA A 10 -2.25 3.20 15.74
N THR A 11 -3.42 3.81 15.97
CA THR A 11 -4.72 3.27 15.49
C THR A 11 -5.06 3.74 14.07
N VAL A 12 -4.49 4.87 13.64
CA VAL A 12 -4.68 5.47 12.31
C VAL A 12 -3.37 6.07 11.84
N LEU A 13 -3.01 5.82 10.57
CA LEU A 13 -1.85 6.43 9.94
C LEU A 13 -2.18 7.82 9.38
N THR A 14 -1.29 8.78 9.59
CA THR A 14 -1.30 10.07 8.91
C THR A 14 -1.04 9.89 7.40
N GLN A 15 -1.19 10.97 6.63
CA GLN A 15 -0.85 10.93 5.21
C GLN A 15 0.64 10.66 4.99
N GLU A 16 1.50 11.29 5.79
CA GLU A 16 2.95 11.10 5.72
C GLU A 16 3.35 9.66 6.07
N GLU A 17 2.80 9.09 7.14
CA GLU A 17 3.02 7.70 7.52
C GLU A 17 2.51 6.72 6.45
N LYS A 18 1.45 7.07 5.70
CA LYS A 18 0.99 6.27 4.56
C LYS A 18 1.98 6.31 3.42
N PHE A 19 2.61 7.45 3.13
CA PHE A 19 3.68 7.53 2.13
C PHE A 19 4.89 6.70 2.56
N GLY A 20 5.36 6.84 3.80
CA GLY A 20 6.45 6.01 4.32
C GLY A 20 6.11 4.51 4.29
N LEU A 21 4.88 4.13 4.59
CA LEU A 21 4.43 2.73 4.46
C LEU A 21 4.48 2.24 3.01
N ILE A 22 4.08 3.06 2.04
CA ILE A 22 4.12 2.69 0.62
C ILE A 22 5.58 2.47 0.17
N GLU A 23 6.46 3.42 0.48
CA GLU A 23 7.90 3.34 0.16
C GLU A 23 8.56 2.13 0.85
N ALA A 24 8.18 1.84 2.10
CA ALA A 24 8.66 0.67 2.82
C ALA A 24 8.20 -0.63 2.14
N VAL A 25 6.93 -0.75 1.77
CA VAL A 25 6.41 -1.96 1.10
C VAL A 25 7.01 -2.17 -0.28
N GLU A 26 7.24 -1.10 -1.05
CA GLU A 26 7.84 -1.18 -2.39
C GLU A 26 9.19 -1.93 -2.37
N ARG A 27 10.00 -1.71 -1.32
CA ARG A 27 11.30 -2.37 -1.11
C ARG A 27 11.23 -3.88 -0.87
N PHE A 28 10.04 -4.44 -0.58
CA PHE A 28 9.87 -5.87 -0.30
C PHE A 28 8.93 -6.54 -1.32
N PRO A 29 9.46 -7.04 -2.46
CA PRO A 29 8.67 -7.73 -3.50
C PRO A 29 7.83 -8.90 -2.97
N ALA A 30 8.28 -9.58 -1.90
CA ALA A 30 7.53 -10.63 -1.23
C ALA A 30 6.11 -10.19 -0.81
N LEU A 31 5.85 -8.90 -0.66
CA LEU A 31 4.55 -8.38 -0.23
C LEU A 31 3.59 -8.03 -1.37
N TRP A 32 4.08 -7.83 -2.58
CA TRP A 32 3.29 -7.22 -3.65
C TRP A 32 3.54 -7.78 -5.06
N ASP A 33 4.66 -8.43 -5.29
CA ASP A 33 5.05 -8.99 -6.59
C ASP A 33 4.80 -10.50 -6.62
N ASP A 34 3.71 -10.92 -7.26
CA ASP A 34 3.33 -12.34 -7.39
C ASP A 34 4.28 -13.16 -8.28
N ARG A 35 5.14 -12.48 -9.06
CA ARG A 35 6.20 -13.08 -9.86
C ARG A 35 7.46 -13.34 -9.03
N SER A 36 7.58 -12.71 -7.85
CA SER A 36 8.64 -13.02 -6.90
C SER A 36 8.43 -14.40 -6.29
N ARG A 37 9.51 -15.20 -6.24
CA ARG A 37 9.50 -16.52 -5.57
C ARG A 37 9.04 -16.40 -4.12
N ASP A 38 9.38 -15.30 -3.47
CA ASP A 38 9.18 -15.08 -2.04
C ASP A 38 7.73 -14.64 -1.71
N TYR A 39 6.93 -14.29 -2.72
CA TYR A 39 5.52 -13.93 -2.53
C TYR A 39 4.67 -15.07 -1.98
N LYS A 40 5.00 -16.31 -2.37
CA LYS A 40 4.35 -17.52 -1.86
C LYS A 40 4.92 -17.99 -0.53
N ASP A 41 6.09 -17.47 -0.13
CA ASP A 41 6.73 -17.80 1.14
C ASP A 41 6.10 -16.99 2.29
N LEU A 42 5.53 -17.72 3.26
CA LEU A 42 4.95 -17.10 4.45
C LEU A 42 6.02 -16.49 5.37
N ASN A 43 7.19 -17.11 5.46
CA ASN A 43 8.29 -16.64 6.30
C ASN A 43 8.87 -15.36 5.73
N ALA A 44 9.16 -15.32 4.43
CA ALA A 44 9.66 -14.11 3.77
C ALA A 44 8.69 -12.93 3.93
N ARG A 45 7.38 -13.16 3.79
CA ARG A 45 6.35 -12.12 4.05
C ARG A 45 6.31 -11.69 5.51
N ASN A 46 6.45 -12.62 6.44
CA ASN A 46 6.50 -12.31 7.86
C ASN A 46 7.70 -11.45 8.21
N ASP A 47 8.86 -11.79 7.68
CA ASP A 47 10.11 -11.05 7.90
C ASP A 47 10.05 -9.66 7.27
N ALA A 48 9.54 -9.54 6.04
CA ALA A 48 9.31 -8.24 5.41
C ALA A 48 8.40 -7.34 6.27
N TRP A 49 7.29 -7.86 6.79
CA TRP A 49 6.41 -7.07 7.66
C TRP A 49 7.05 -6.71 9.00
N ARG A 50 7.92 -7.56 9.56
CA ARG A 50 8.67 -7.22 10.78
C ARG A 50 9.64 -6.08 10.50
N SER A 51 10.38 -6.14 9.40
CA SER A 51 11.29 -5.07 8.97
C SER A 51 10.55 -3.75 8.75
N ILE A 52 9.40 -3.77 8.07
CA ILE A 52 8.59 -2.56 7.85
C ILE A 52 8.10 -1.96 9.17
N VAL A 53 7.66 -2.78 10.14
CA VAL A 53 7.27 -2.26 11.46
C VAL A 53 8.46 -1.56 12.11
N THR A 54 9.63 -2.20 12.14
CA THR A 54 10.83 -1.62 12.72
C THR A 54 11.26 -0.32 12.03
N ASP A 55 11.28 -0.30 10.69
CA ASP A 55 11.60 0.90 9.91
C ASP A 55 10.64 2.06 10.24
N MET A 56 9.33 1.80 10.22
CA MET A 56 8.31 2.79 10.56
C MET A 56 8.47 3.33 11.99
N GLU A 57 8.77 2.45 12.96
CA GLU A 57 8.96 2.88 14.34
C GLU A 57 10.21 3.76 14.53
N ILE A 58 11.27 3.48 13.78
CA ILE A 58 12.50 4.29 13.77
C ILE A 58 12.24 5.65 13.11
N ASP A 59 11.61 5.67 11.94
CA ASP A 59 11.42 6.89 11.14
C ASP A 59 10.47 7.89 11.81
N TYR A 60 9.40 7.40 12.43
CA TYR A 60 8.36 8.25 13.03
C TYR A 60 8.40 8.33 14.56
N GLY A 61 9.34 7.63 15.21
CA GLY A 61 9.55 7.69 16.66
C GLY A 61 8.36 7.23 17.51
N ARG A 62 7.50 6.36 16.97
CA ARG A 62 6.30 5.83 17.66
C ARG A 62 6.06 4.37 17.31
N ARG A 63 5.30 3.67 18.16
CA ARG A 63 4.97 2.26 17.92
C ARG A 63 3.87 2.07 16.88
N PHE A 64 4.05 1.07 16.02
CA PHE A 64 3.07 0.69 15.01
C PHE A 64 2.62 -0.76 15.17
N SER A 65 1.31 -0.96 15.12
CA SER A 65 0.76 -2.31 15.05
C SER A 65 0.94 -2.86 13.64
N ARG A 66 1.56 -4.04 13.53
CA ARG A 66 1.66 -4.78 12.25
C ARG A 66 0.31 -4.89 11.55
N HIS A 67 -0.75 -5.17 12.32
CA HIS A 67 -2.11 -5.30 11.78
C HIS A 67 -2.60 -3.99 11.12
N ILE A 68 -2.30 -2.84 11.74
CA ILE A 68 -2.72 -1.53 11.21
C ILE A 68 -1.97 -1.19 9.93
N LEU A 69 -0.66 -1.47 9.86
CA LEU A 69 0.13 -1.29 8.62
C LEU A 69 -0.40 -2.18 7.49
N GLN A 70 -0.64 -3.46 7.79
CA GLN A 70 -1.19 -4.42 6.83
C GLN A 70 -2.57 -3.99 6.31
N ASN A 71 -3.48 -3.62 7.21
CA ASN A 71 -4.83 -3.22 6.84
C ASN A 71 -4.83 -1.90 6.05
N THR A 72 -3.97 -0.95 6.44
CA THR A 72 -3.82 0.33 5.73
C THR A 72 -3.28 0.11 4.33
N PHE A 73 -2.22 -0.69 4.17
CA PHE A 73 -1.67 -1.00 2.85
C PHE A 73 -2.67 -1.77 1.98
N LYS A 74 -3.42 -2.72 2.55
CA LYS A 74 -4.52 -3.41 1.85
C LYS A 74 -5.54 -2.40 1.30
N ASN A 75 -6.01 -1.48 2.11
CA ASN A 75 -6.99 -0.47 1.70
C ASN A 75 -6.44 0.47 0.61
N LEU A 76 -5.15 0.85 0.70
CA LEU A 76 -4.46 1.62 -0.32
C LEU A 76 -4.40 0.85 -1.65
N LYS A 77 -3.99 -0.42 -1.62
CA LYS A 77 -3.95 -1.28 -2.80
C LYS A 77 -5.35 -1.46 -3.44
N ASP A 78 -6.37 -1.72 -2.63
CA ASP A 78 -7.75 -1.89 -3.11
C ASP A 78 -8.28 -0.60 -3.77
N SER A 79 -7.98 0.56 -3.18
CA SER A 79 -8.31 1.87 -3.74
C SER A 79 -7.57 2.14 -5.05
N PHE A 80 -6.28 1.80 -5.11
CA PHE A 80 -5.47 1.91 -6.31
C PHE A 80 -6.02 1.03 -7.44
N ALA A 81 -6.36 -0.23 -7.16
CA ALA A 81 -6.92 -1.15 -8.15
C ALA A 81 -8.24 -0.62 -8.75
N ARG A 82 -9.11 0.01 -7.94
CA ARG A 82 -10.33 0.67 -8.44
C ARG A 82 -10.00 1.84 -9.36
N LYS A 83 -9.11 2.73 -8.91
CA LYS A 83 -8.66 3.90 -9.69
C LYS A 83 -7.97 3.52 -10.99
N GLN A 84 -7.19 2.44 -10.99
CA GLN A 84 -6.54 1.91 -12.18
C GLN A 84 -7.57 1.36 -13.19
N ARG A 85 -8.63 0.70 -12.71
CA ARG A 85 -9.76 0.28 -13.56
C ARG A 85 -10.48 1.48 -14.16
N GLU A 86 -10.80 2.49 -13.35
CA GLU A 86 -11.42 3.74 -13.80
C GLU A 86 -10.55 4.44 -14.85
N HIS A 87 -9.24 4.55 -14.61
CA HIS A 87 -8.27 5.13 -15.55
C HIS A 87 -8.23 4.37 -16.88
N ARG A 88 -8.16 3.03 -16.86
CA ARG A 88 -8.18 2.21 -18.08
C ARG A 88 -9.51 2.35 -18.84
N SER A 89 -10.64 2.28 -18.13
CA SER A 89 -11.97 2.47 -18.73
C SER A 89 -12.17 3.87 -19.29
N ALA A 90 -11.46 4.86 -18.74
CA ALA A 90 -11.50 6.23 -19.21
C ALA A 90 -10.71 6.41 -20.50
N LEU A 91 -9.51 5.84 -20.58
CA LEU A 91 -8.68 5.84 -21.79
C LEU A 91 -9.34 5.07 -22.96
N ALA A 92 -10.07 3.99 -22.68
CA ALA A 92 -10.70 3.17 -23.70
C ALA A 92 -11.91 3.82 -24.41
N ARG A 93 -12.43 4.95 -23.90
CA ARG A 93 -13.64 5.60 -24.43
C ARG A 93 -13.31 7.01 -24.92
N THR A 94 -13.60 7.30 -26.19
CA THR A 94 -13.23 8.53 -26.91
C THR A 94 -14.20 9.70 -26.70
N SER A 95 -14.58 10.04 -25.45
CA SER A 95 -15.48 11.18 -25.18
C SER A 95 -14.94 12.17 -24.13
N GLY A 96 -15.26 13.47 -24.29
CA GLY A 96 -14.70 14.56 -23.48
C GLY A 96 -15.03 14.54 -21.98
N ALA A 97 -16.03 13.76 -21.55
CA ALA A 97 -16.37 13.55 -20.14
C ALA A 97 -15.25 12.80 -19.36
N GLN A 98 -14.28 12.22 -20.06
CA GLN A 98 -13.20 11.41 -19.51
C GLN A 98 -12.05 12.21 -18.90
N ALA A 99 -11.85 13.46 -19.35
CA ALA A 99 -10.77 14.31 -18.82
C ALA A 99 -10.92 14.53 -17.30
N GLY A 100 -12.15 14.76 -16.82
CA GLY A 100 -12.44 14.92 -15.40
C GLY A 100 -12.23 13.63 -14.59
N THR A 101 -12.48 12.45 -15.17
CA THR A 101 -12.25 11.16 -14.50
C THR A 101 -10.75 10.87 -14.36
N LEU A 102 -9.97 11.10 -15.43
CA LEU A 102 -8.52 10.94 -15.40
C LEU A 102 -7.88 11.88 -14.38
N GLU A 103 -8.34 13.13 -14.32
CA GLU A 103 -7.87 14.12 -13.36
C GLU A 103 -8.21 13.73 -11.91
N GLN A 104 -9.40 13.16 -11.66
CA GLN A 104 -9.76 12.67 -10.31
C GLN A 104 -8.93 11.47 -9.86
N VAL A 105 -8.52 10.62 -10.80
CA VAL A 105 -7.63 9.49 -10.50
C VAL A 105 -6.25 10.01 -10.09
N THR A 106 -5.66 10.91 -10.87
CA THR A 106 -4.30 11.44 -10.62
C THR A 106 -4.25 12.40 -9.42
N ARG A 107 -5.36 13.05 -9.06
CA ARG A 107 -5.48 13.86 -7.83
C ARG A 107 -5.41 13.05 -6.54
N TRP A 108 -5.54 11.72 -6.59
CA TRP A 108 -5.41 10.91 -5.40
C TRP A 108 -3.92 10.85 -4.97
N PRO A 109 -3.57 11.32 -3.76
CA PRO A 109 -2.16 11.55 -3.39
C PRO A 109 -1.25 10.31 -3.52
N TYR A 110 -1.81 9.12 -3.32
CA TYR A 110 -1.06 7.87 -3.32
C TYR A 110 -1.02 7.20 -4.70
N TYR A 111 -1.66 7.77 -5.73
CA TYR A 111 -1.77 7.13 -7.04
C TYR A 111 -0.40 6.90 -7.67
N ASP A 112 0.44 7.93 -7.69
CA ASP A 112 1.77 7.84 -8.28
C ASP A 112 2.70 6.92 -7.47
N ALA A 113 2.66 7.02 -6.14
CA ALA A 113 3.45 6.18 -5.24
C ALA A 113 3.09 4.69 -5.32
N LEU A 114 1.87 4.34 -5.73
CA LEU A 114 1.41 2.94 -5.87
C LEU A 114 1.59 2.38 -7.30
N LYS A 115 2.16 3.16 -8.24
CA LYS A 115 2.38 2.70 -9.62
C LYS A 115 3.29 1.49 -9.73
N PHE A 116 4.18 1.24 -8.76
CA PHE A 116 5.02 0.03 -8.76
C PHE A 116 4.19 -1.26 -8.75
N LEU A 117 2.94 -1.23 -8.29
CA LEU A 117 2.01 -2.37 -8.32
C LEU A 117 1.54 -2.75 -9.73
N THR A 118 1.64 -1.86 -10.72
CA THR A 118 1.24 -2.18 -12.10
C THR A 118 2.24 -3.10 -12.77
N THR A 119 3.53 -2.84 -12.52
CA THR A 119 4.44 -3.84 -11.94
C THR A 119 4.14 -5.29 -12.20
N SER A 120 3.53 -5.89 -11.17
CA SER A 120 3.24 -7.31 -10.99
C SER A 120 1.98 -7.78 -11.73
N THR A 121 1.10 -6.87 -12.14
CA THR A 121 -0.16 -7.24 -12.80
C THR A 121 0.07 -7.48 -14.29
N ASP A 122 0.58 -8.66 -14.64
CA ASP A 122 0.49 -9.15 -16.02
C ASP A 122 -0.98 -9.54 -16.30
N PRO A 123 -1.66 -8.96 -17.31
CA PRO A 123 -2.94 -9.46 -17.76
C PRO A 123 -2.71 -10.78 -18.53
N GLY A 124 -2.60 -11.87 -17.79
CA GLY A 124 -2.75 -13.22 -18.35
C GLY A 124 -4.16 -13.46 -18.86
#